data_AF-A0A8S0YYA1-F1
#
_entry.id   AF-A0A8S0YYA1-F1
#
_cell.length_a   1.000
_cell.length_b   1.000
_cell.length_c   1.000
_cell.angle_alpha   90.00
_cell.angle_beta   90.00
_cell.angle_gamma   90.00
#
_symmetry.space_group_name_H-M   'P 1'
#
loop_
_entity.id
_entity.type
_entity.pdbx_description
1 polymer ?
#
loop_
_entity_poly.entity_id
_entity_poly.type
_entity_poly.pdbx_seq_one_letter_code
_entity_poly.pdbx_strand_id
1 'polypeptide(L)'
;MCIALKKQSPKLYASGMTTWMRYQIMLLHNRHRDNIAMGLEPGQPPATNMRKMYWDYELEQMAEVWARQCQKRHDECRNTLRFNVLQNMDVRAIVSRITEAQLLADAVGAWFSGSRLLPPENVWSFRLSNCSAPGGCNAHWYSAAAWASTWRIGCSQALCTARKPSCVLFRKRRKVNMEGHEYEIKNTTSEAFTPARTENILRRTRYMTTASIPHFEDFASTEKANLKESALHRGILGQDIHEKKRKETKILAYTFCNYGPAGNIDGFPIYEAGATCSNCPQGTQCGDRTHRALCTVIGDPDNRSN
;
A
#
# COMPACT_ATOMS: atom_id res chain seq x y z
N MET A 1 -23.49 -0.98 -10.67
CA MET A 1 -22.12 -0.78 -11.18
C MET A 1 -22.04 -1.35 -12.59
N CYS A 2 -22.08 -0.51 -13.62
CA CYS A 2 -21.99 -0.99 -15.01
C CYS A 2 -20.53 -1.08 -15.43
N ILE A 3 -20.02 -2.30 -15.62
CA ILE A 3 -18.74 -2.55 -16.26
C ILE A 3 -18.90 -2.18 -17.74
N ALA A 4 -18.21 -1.14 -18.19
CA ALA A 4 -18.23 -0.75 -19.60
C ALA A 4 -17.64 -1.89 -20.45
N LEU A 5 -18.49 -2.48 -21.32
CA LEU A 5 -18.30 -3.66 -22.17
C LEU A 5 -17.05 -3.71 -23.08
N LYS A 6 -16.12 -2.75 -23.03
CA LYS A 6 -14.90 -2.72 -23.86
C LYS A 6 -13.64 -2.18 -23.16
N LYS A 7 -13.64 -1.94 -21.85
CA LYS A 7 -12.41 -1.61 -21.10
C LYS A 7 -11.77 -2.89 -20.59
N GLN A 8 -10.66 -3.33 -21.19
CA GLN A 8 -9.85 -4.39 -20.59
C GLN A 8 -9.30 -3.88 -19.25
N SER A 9 -9.75 -4.48 -18.15
CA SER A 9 -9.13 -4.27 -16.84
C SER A 9 -7.70 -4.81 -16.86
N PRO A 10 -6.80 -4.25 -16.04
CA PRO A 10 -5.50 -4.88 -15.79
C PRO A 10 -5.72 -6.33 -15.40
N LYS A 11 -4.98 -7.24 -16.03
CA LYS A 11 -4.98 -8.65 -15.71
C LYS A 11 -3.82 -8.92 -14.76
N LEU A 12 -4.12 -9.58 -13.65
CA LEU A 12 -3.12 -10.09 -12.73
C LEU A 12 -2.34 -11.24 -13.38
N TYR A 13 -1.01 -11.19 -13.34
CA TYR A 13 -0.12 -12.27 -13.79
C TYR A 13 0.41 -13.09 -12.64
N ALA A 14 0.94 -12.41 -11.62
CA ALA A 14 1.54 -13.03 -10.44
C ALA A 14 1.39 -12.09 -9.25
N SER A 15 1.37 -12.63 -8.04
CA SER A 15 1.37 -11.85 -6.80
C SER A 15 1.91 -12.67 -5.64
N GLY A 16 2.36 -11.96 -4.61
CA GLY A 16 2.86 -12.52 -3.37
C GLY A 16 4.31 -12.10 -3.12
N MET A 17 4.83 -12.54 -1.98
CA MET A 17 6.22 -12.34 -1.60
C MET A 17 6.90 -13.67 -1.32
N THR A 18 8.12 -13.82 -1.81
CA THR A 18 9.00 -14.91 -1.37
C THR A 18 9.73 -14.51 -0.09
N THR A 19 10.25 -15.49 0.65
CA THR A 19 11.05 -15.25 1.87
C THR A 19 12.23 -14.31 1.61
N TRP A 20 12.88 -14.45 0.46
CA TRP A 20 13.97 -13.58 0.05
C TRP A 20 13.50 -12.13 -0.20
N MET A 21 12.33 -11.93 -0.85
CA MET A 21 11.78 -10.59 -1.07
C MET A 21 11.45 -9.89 0.26
N ARG A 22 10.87 -10.62 1.23
CA ARG A 22 10.59 -10.10 2.58
C ARG A 22 11.87 -9.65 3.27
N TYR A 23 12.90 -10.50 3.26
CA TYR A 23 14.22 -10.18 3.81
C TYR A 23 14.82 -8.94 3.16
N GLN A 24 14.74 -8.83 1.84
CA GLN A 24 15.29 -7.70 1.10
C GLN A 24 14.61 -6.38 1.46
N ILE A 25 13.28 -6.35 1.51
CA ILE A 25 12.53 -5.15 1.93
C ILE A 25 12.89 -4.76 3.36
N MET A 26 12.93 -5.73 4.28
CA MET A 26 13.28 -5.53 5.69
C MET A 26 14.68 -4.94 5.85
N LEU A 27 15.65 -5.51 5.15
CA LEU A 27 17.04 -5.05 5.16
C LEU A 27 17.15 -3.62 4.65
N LEU A 28 16.49 -3.30 3.53
CA LEU A 28 16.53 -1.97 2.95
C LEU A 28 15.90 -0.91 3.86
N HIS A 29 14.73 -1.19 4.44
CA HIS A 29 14.07 -0.26 5.37
C HIS A 29 14.90 0.00 6.60
N ASN A 30 15.39 -1.06 7.26
CA ASN A 30 16.19 -0.92 8.46
C ASN A 30 17.54 -0.25 8.16
N ARG A 31 18.17 -0.52 7.01
CA ARG A 31 19.39 0.17 6.59
C ARG A 31 19.18 1.67 6.42
N HIS A 32 18.09 2.09 5.76
CA HIS A 32 17.79 3.52 5.63
C HIS A 32 17.50 4.16 7.01
N ARG A 33 16.74 3.49 7.87
CA ARG A 33 16.45 3.98 9.23
C ARG A 33 17.71 4.08 10.09
N ASP A 34 18.64 3.13 9.97
CA ASP A 34 19.92 3.13 10.69
C ASP A 34 20.81 4.29 10.22
N ASN A 35 20.86 4.54 8.90
CA ASN A 35 21.53 5.72 8.34
C ASN A 35 20.92 7.04 8.85
N ILE A 36 19.59 7.15 8.89
CA ILE A 36 18.89 8.32 9.45
C ILE A 36 19.27 8.49 10.92
N ALA A 37 19.22 7.42 11.70
CA ALA A 37 19.53 7.46 13.13
C ALA A 37 20.97 7.91 13.42
N MET A 38 21.93 7.53 12.56
CA MET A 38 23.32 7.99 12.62
C MET A 38 23.56 9.40 12.05
N GLY A 39 22.55 10.02 11.42
CA GLY A 39 22.72 11.30 10.71
C GLY A 39 23.52 11.19 9.41
N LEU A 40 23.57 10.00 8.80
CA LEU A 40 24.22 9.75 7.51
C LEU A 40 23.28 9.98 6.32
N GLU A 41 21.97 10.11 6.56
CA GLU A 41 21.00 10.41 5.51
C GLU A 41 21.05 11.91 5.13
N PRO A 42 21.33 12.26 3.86
CA PRO A 42 21.50 13.66 3.47
C PRO A 42 20.26 14.51 3.73
N GLY A 43 20.46 15.66 4.36
CA GLY A 43 19.39 16.64 4.61
C GLY A 43 18.52 16.32 5.83
N GLN A 44 18.89 15.31 6.64
CA GLN A 44 18.08 14.86 7.77
C GLN A 44 18.92 14.83 9.06
N PRO A 45 18.40 15.30 10.20
CA PRO A 45 19.10 15.23 11.47
C PRO A 45 19.16 13.78 12.01
N PRO A 46 20.15 13.44 12.86
CA PRO A 46 20.21 12.14 13.53
C PRO A 46 19.01 11.93 14.46
N ALA A 47 18.65 10.67 14.73
CA ALA A 47 17.45 10.31 15.48
C ALA A 47 17.77 9.63 16.82
N THR A 48 17.09 10.06 17.88
CA THR A 48 17.29 9.54 19.26
C THR A 48 16.51 8.26 19.55
N ASN A 49 15.37 8.06 18.89
CA ASN A 49 14.33 7.08 19.27
C ASN A 49 13.90 6.14 18.11
N MET A 50 14.72 6.03 17.06
CA MET A 50 14.37 5.29 15.84
C MET A 50 14.27 3.79 16.08
N ARG A 51 13.07 3.21 16.02
CA ARG A 51 12.89 1.75 16.20
C ARG A 51 13.32 0.94 14.98
N LYS A 52 13.84 -0.26 15.22
CA LYS A 52 13.99 -1.29 14.19
C LYS A 52 12.62 -1.83 13.79
N MET A 53 12.38 -1.97 12.48
CA MET A 53 11.19 -2.61 11.95
C MET A 53 11.33 -4.13 11.98
N TYR A 54 10.20 -4.81 12.14
CA TYR A 54 9.99 -6.26 12.12
C TYR A 54 8.89 -6.61 11.14
N TRP A 55 8.98 -7.78 10.50
CA TRP A 55 7.99 -8.19 9.51
C TRP A 55 6.66 -8.54 10.19
N ASP A 56 5.56 -8.28 9.49
CA ASP A 56 4.23 -8.56 9.96
C ASP A 56 3.38 -9.21 8.85
N TYR A 57 3.03 -10.47 9.07
CA TYR A 57 2.30 -11.28 8.10
C TYR A 57 0.82 -10.88 7.95
N GLU A 58 0.22 -10.24 8.96
CA GLU A 58 -1.14 -9.68 8.83
C GLU A 58 -1.09 -8.49 7.85
N LEU A 59 -0.13 -7.58 8.05
CA LEU A 59 0.07 -6.42 7.17
C LEU A 59 0.42 -6.81 5.74
N GLU A 60 1.22 -7.87 5.55
CA GLU A 60 1.55 -8.44 4.23
C GLU A 60 0.30 -8.95 3.51
N GLN A 61 -0.55 -9.73 4.18
CA GLN A 61 -1.78 -10.28 3.57
C GLN A 61 -2.70 -9.15 3.12
N MET A 62 -2.84 -8.10 3.94
CA MET A 62 -3.62 -6.92 3.57
C MET A 62 -3.00 -6.19 2.37
N ALA A 63 -1.67 -6.07 2.32
CA ALA A 63 -0.97 -5.46 1.18
C ALA A 63 -1.16 -6.30 -0.10
N GLU A 64 -1.17 -7.63 0.00
CA GLU A 64 -1.41 -8.52 -1.15
C GLU A 64 -2.81 -8.32 -1.73
N VAL A 65 -3.84 -8.25 -0.89
CA VAL A 65 -5.22 -8.02 -1.34
C VAL A 65 -5.32 -6.76 -2.19
N TRP A 66 -4.59 -5.70 -1.84
CA TRP A 66 -4.57 -4.46 -2.62
C TRP A 66 -3.69 -4.52 -3.87
N ALA A 67 -2.50 -5.13 -3.78
CA ALA A 67 -1.62 -5.29 -4.92
C ALA A 67 -2.33 -6.05 -6.07
N ARG A 68 -3.08 -7.10 -5.74
CA ARG A 68 -3.82 -7.95 -6.70
C ARG A 68 -4.93 -7.22 -7.45
N GLN A 69 -5.40 -6.08 -6.94
CA GLN A 69 -6.42 -5.28 -7.64
C GLN A 69 -5.85 -4.53 -8.85
N CYS A 70 -4.51 -4.43 -8.97
CA CYS A 70 -3.84 -3.77 -10.08
C CYS A 70 -4.33 -2.32 -10.30
N GLN A 71 -4.61 -1.61 -9.22
CA GLN A 71 -5.10 -0.23 -9.23
C GLN A 71 -4.13 0.67 -8.48
N LYS A 72 -3.82 1.83 -9.05
CA LYS A 72 -3.00 2.86 -8.40
C LYS A 72 -3.89 3.66 -7.44
N ARG A 73 -4.29 3.04 -6.32
CA ARG A 73 -5.13 3.64 -5.27
C ARG A 73 -4.71 3.07 -3.91
N HIS A 74 -4.80 3.90 -2.87
CA HIS A 74 -4.63 3.44 -1.51
C HIS A 74 -5.83 2.65 -0.99
N ASP A 75 -5.56 1.80 -0.01
CA ASP A 75 -6.60 1.21 0.85
C ASP A 75 -7.24 2.28 1.74
N GLU A 76 -8.58 2.35 1.74
CA GLU A 76 -9.37 3.22 2.61
C GLU A 76 -9.55 2.61 4.02
N CYS A 77 -9.59 1.28 4.14
CA CYS A 77 -9.90 0.55 5.37
C CYS A 77 -8.82 -0.50 5.69
N ARG A 78 -7.68 -0.03 6.21
CA ARG A 78 -6.49 -0.85 6.46
C ARG A 78 -6.10 -1.03 7.93
N ASN A 79 -6.86 -0.45 8.86
CA ASN A 79 -6.52 -0.57 10.28
C ASN A 79 -6.75 -2.01 10.75
N THR A 80 -5.85 -2.51 11.59
CA THR A 80 -6.01 -3.81 12.25
C THR A 80 -6.60 -3.61 13.64
N LEU A 81 -6.94 -4.71 14.31
CA LEU A 81 -7.31 -4.67 15.73
C LEU A 81 -6.13 -4.24 16.62
N ARG A 82 -4.88 -4.45 16.17
CA ARG A 82 -3.67 -4.13 16.94
C ARG A 82 -3.28 -2.66 16.86
N PHE A 83 -3.42 -2.04 15.69
CA PHE A 83 -3.05 -0.64 15.49
C PHE A 83 -3.60 -0.06 14.18
N ASN A 84 -3.65 1.27 14.12
CA ASN A 84 -3.85 1.99 12.85
C ASN A 84 -2.70 1.70 11.89
N VAL A 85 -2.98 1.71 10.59
CA VAL A 85 -2.01 1.35 9.55
C VAL A 85 -1.84 2.47 8.52
N LEU A 86 -0.59 2.76 8.19
CA LEU A 86 -0.20 3.64 7.08
C LEU A 86 0.24 2.80 5.88
N GLN A 87 0.20 3.35 4.67
CA GLN A 87 0.55 2.62 3.46
C GLN A 87 1.40 3.45 2.50
N ASN A 88 2.48 2.84 2.01
CA ASN A 88 3.16 3.31 0.82
C ASN A 88 2.82 2.41 -0.37
N MET A 89 2.79 3.00 -1.55
CA MET A 89 2.54 2.31 -2.81
C MET A 89 3.53 2.82 -3.85
N ASP A 90 4.07 1.90 -4.63
CA ASP A 90 4.91 2.17 -5.79
C ASP A 90 4.42 1.34 -6.98
N VAL A 91 4.39 1.96 -8.16
CA VAL A 91 3.96 1.30 -9.40
C VAL A 91 4.99 1.56 -10.49
N ARG A 92 5.64 0.50 -10.97
CA ARG A 92 6.72 0.59 -11.96
C ARG A 92 6.47 -0.30 -13.15
N ALA A 93 6.88 0.16 -14.33
CA ALA A 93 6.92 -0.70 -15.50
C ALA A 93 8.12 -1.64 -15.41
N ILE A 94 7.88 -2.92 -15.64
CA ILE A 94 8.96 -3.91 -15.74
C ILE A 94 9.54 -3.79 -17.14
N VAL A 95 10.83 -3.45 -17.22
CA VAL A 95 11.59 -3.48 -18.47
C VAL A 95 12.51 -4.69 -18.50
N SER A 96 12.93 -5.09 -19.69
CA SER A 96 13.91 -6.17 -19.87
C SER A 96 15.18 -5.89 -19.06
N ARG A 97 15.79 -6.94 -18.47
CA ARG A 97 17.05 -6.90 -17.70
C ARG A 97 16.97 -6.31 -16.29
N ILE A 98 15.78 -5.94 -15.79
CA ILE A 98 15.61 -5.60 -14.36
C ILE A 98 15.42 -6.88 -13.55
N THR A 99 16.16 -6.99 -12.46
CA THR A 99 15.99 -8.07 -11.48
C THR A 99 14.94 -7.69 -10.43
N GLU A 100 14.37 -8.69 -9.77
CA GLU A 100 13.44 -8.46 -8.64
C GLU A 100 14.10 -7.63 -7.53
N ALA A 101 15.40 -7.88 -7.29
CA ALA A 101 16.20 -7.15 -6.31
C ALA A 101 16.23 -5.66 -6.61
N GLN A 102 16.48 -5.33 -7.87
CA GLN A 102 16.52 -3.94 -8.31
C GLN A 102 15.15 -3.30 -8.19
N LEU A 103 14.08 -4.01 -8.57
CA LEU A 103 12.72 -3.49 -8.49
C LEU A 103 12.30 -3.16 -7.05
N LEU A 104 12.64 -4.03 -6.09
CA LEU A 104 12.40 -3.79 -4.67
C LEU A 104 13.27 -2.65 -4.13
N ALA A 105 14.56 -2.63 -4.47
CA ALA A 105 15.48 -1.57 -4.08
C ALA A 105 15.05 -0.20 -4.60
N ASP A 106 14.59 -0.13 -5.85
CA ASP A 106 14.10 1.09 -6.48
C ASP A 106 12.81 1.60 -5.81
N ALA A 107 11.91 0.70 -5.42
CA ALA A 107 10.68 1.06 -4.72
C ALA A 107 10.98 1.64 -3.33
N VAL A 108 11.78 0.93 -2.52
CA VAL A 108 12.16 1.41 -1.17
C VAL A 108 13.00 2.68 -1.25
N GLY A 109 13.98 2.72 -2.14
CA GLY A 109 14.82 3.90 -2.35
C GLY A 109 14.02 5.13 -2.79
N ALA A 110 12.98 4.95 -3.62
CA ALA A 110 12.10 6.06 -3.99
C ALA A 110 11.27 6.59 -2.82
N TRP A 111 10.82 5.73 -1.90
CA TRP A 111 10.17 6.20 -0.68
C TRP A 111 11.12 7.01 0.20
N PHE A 112 12.36 6.55 0.38
CA PHE A 112 13.34 7.27 1.17
C PHE A 112 13.93 8.51 0.47
N SER A 113 13.84 8.62 -0.86
CA SER A 113 14.34 9.78 -1.61
C SER A 113 13.71 11.12 -1.20
N GLY A 114 12.55 11.08 -0.52
CA GLY A 114 11.92 12.25 0.07
C GLY A 114 12.75 12.94 1.16
N SER A 115 13.73 12.25 1.77
CA SER A 115 14.66 12.79 2.77
C SER A 115 15.36 14.06 2.31
N ARG A 116 15.77 14.11 1.04
CA ARG A 116 16.52 15.24 0.46
C ARG A 116 15.66 16.47 0.19
N LEU A 117 14.35 16.27 0.07
CA LEU A 117 13.39 17.32 -0.27
C LEU A 117 12.67 17.85 0.96
N LEU A 118 12.58 17.05 2.02
CA LEU A 118 11.93 17.46 3.26
C LEU A 118 12.92 18.28 4.10
N PRO A 119 12.62 19.55 4.37
CA PRO A 119 13.46 20.36 5.25
C PRO A 119 13.55 19.76 6.66
N PRO A 120 14.71 19.85 7.35
CA PRO A 120 14.90 19.32 8.70
C PRO A 120 13.85 19.81 9.71
N GLU A 121 13.35 21.04 9.56
CA GLU A 121 12.35 21.62 10.47
C GLU A 121 11.01 20.87 10.46
N ASN A 122 10.66 20.25 9.33
CA ASN A 122 9.44 19.46 9.19
C ASN A 122 9.56 18.07 9.84
N VAL A 123 10.77 17.67 10.26
CA VAL A 123 10.97 16.46 11.06
C VAL A 123 10.41 16.64 12.48
N TRP A 124 10.54 17.84 13.06
CA TRP A 124 10.04 18.14 14.42
C TRP A 124 8.53 18.33 14.48
N SER A 125 7.93 18.89 13.43
CA SER A 125 6.49 19.12 13.36
C SER A 125 5.98 18.70 11.98
N PHE A 126 5.61 17.43 11.87
CA PHE A 126 5.04 16.90 10.64
C PHE A 126 3.71 17.59 10.33
N ARG A 127 3.52 17.97 9.07
CA ARG A 127 2.22 18.43 8.55
C ARG A 127 1.96 17.81 7.19
N LEU A 128 0.78 17.22 7.02
CA LEU A 128 0.36 16.61 5.76
C LEU A 128 0.39 17.63 4.59
N SER A 129 0.04 18.89 4.86
CA SER A 129 0.05 19.99 3.88
C SER A 129 1.44 20.26 3.31
N ASN A 130 2.48 20.18 4.14
CA ASN A 130 3.86 20.46 3.75
C ASN A 130 4.41 19.37 2.82
N CYS A 131 3.84 18.16 2.88
CA CYS A 131 4.19 17.04 2.02
C CYS A 131 3.31 16.92 0.75
N SER A 132 2.29 17.78 0.61
CA SER A 132 1.26 17.71 -0.45
C SER A 132 1.42 18.76 -1.56
N ALA A 133 2.61 19.33 -1.74
CA ALA A 133 2.85 20.41 -2.72
C ALA A 133 2.81 19.96 -4.20
N PRO A 134 2.52 20.87 -5.16
CA PRO A 134 2.25 20.55 -6.58
C PRO A 134 3.41 19.92 -7.36
N GLY A 135 4.61 19.91 -6.78
CA GLY A 135 5.84 19.35 -7.38
C GLY A 135 6.10 17.87 -7.08
N GLY A 136 5.19 17.18 -6.38
CA GLY A 136 5.35 15.75 -6.09
C GLY A 136 6.45 15.48 -5.07
N CYS A 137 6.23 15.91 -3.82
CA CYS A 137 7.16 15.57 -2.75
C CYS A 137 6.99 14.10 -2.34
N ASN A 138 8.02 13.29 -2.63
CA ASN A 138 8.21 11.95 -2.05
C ASN A 138 8.28 11.97 -0.51
N ALA A 139 8.26 13.16 0.10
CA ALA A 139 8.25 13.40 1.54
C ALA A 139 7.15 12.63 2.29
N HIS A 140 5.95 12.49 1.72
CA HIS A 140 4.88 11.73 2.37
C HIS A 140 5.15 10.22 2.44
N TRP A 141 5.89 9.68 1.45
CA TRP A 141 6.39 8.29 1.49
C TRP A 141 7.56 8.16 2.45
N TYR A 142 8.46 9.15 2.47
CA TYR A 142 9.59 9.20 3.39
C TYR A 142 9.11 9.22 4.83
N SER A 143 8.22 10.14 5.19
CA SER A 143 7.70 10.27 6.56
C SER A 143 7.01 8.98 7.02
N ALA A 144 6.32 8.28 6.12
CA ALA A 144 5.71 6.99 6.41
C ALA A 144 6.74 5.90 6.73
N ALA A 145 7.83 5.82 5.97
CA ALA A 145 8.86 4.79 6.14
C ALA A 145 9.88 5.13 7.26
N ALA A 146 10.10 6.42 7.52
CA ALA A 146 11.05 6.94 8.50
C ALA A 146 10.44 7.19 9.88
N TRP A 147 9.14 6.96 10.07
CA TRP A 147 8.47 7.25 11.34
C TRP A 147 9.06 6.41 12.50
N ALA A 148 9.55 7.05 13.56
CA ALA A 148 10.33 6.38 14.61
C ALA A 148 9.52 5.36 15.41
N SER A 149 8.26 5.67 15.71
CA SER A 149 7.40 4.77 16.50
C SER A 149 6.82 3.61 15.71
N THR A 150 6.89 3.64 14.37
CA THR A 150 6.48 2.54 13.50
C THR A 150 7.55 1.45 13.49
N TRP A 151 7.16 0.21 13.81
CA TRP A 151 8.09 -0.91 13.98
C TRP A 151 7.59 -2.23 13.38
N ARG A 152 6.39 -2.26 12.78
CA ARG A 152 5.85 -3.38 12.02
C ARG A 152 5.70 -2.98 10.56
N ILE A 153 6.12 -3.85 9.65
CA ILE A 153 5.97 -3.66 8.21
C ILE A 153 5.54 -4.97 7.55
N GLY A 154 4.59 -4.89 6.62
CA GLY A 154 4.24 -6.01 5.76
C GLY A 154 3.93 -5.51 4.36
N CYS A 155 4.56 -6.12 3.37
CA CYS A 155 4.47 -5.68 1.99
C CYS A 155 4.10 -6.81 1.05
N SER A 156 3.54 -6.47 -0.11
CA SER A 156 3.32 -7.42 -1.19
C SER A 156 3.52 -6.77 -2.54
N GLN A 157 3.83 -7.61 -3.53
CA GLN A 157 3.98 -7.23 -4.92
C GLN A 157 2.99 -7.99 -5.80
N ALA A 158 2.46 -7.32 -6.81
CA ALA A 158 1.67 -7.93 -7.87
C ALA A 158 2.14 -7.45 -9.25
N LEU A 159 2.23 -8.37 -10.20
CA LEU A 159 2.55 -8.09 -11.59
C LEU A 159 1.27 -8.08 -12.40
N CYS A 160 0.99 -6.99 -13.10
CA CYS A 160 -0.26 -6.78 -13.81
C CYS A 160 -0.03 -6.26 -15.24
N THR A 161 -0.93 -6.53 -16.18
CA THR A 161 -0.90 -5.85 -17.49
C THR A 161 -1.10 -4.35 -17.33
N ALA A 162 -0.35 -3.55 -18.08
CA ALA A 162 -0.65 -2.13 -18.22
C ALA A 162 -2.03 -1.94 -18.87
N ARG A 163 -2.85 -1.02 -18.33
CA ARG A 163 -4.08 -0.59 -19.02
C ARG A 163 -3.71 0.00 -20.38
N LYS A 164 -4.28 -0.53 -21.46
CA LYS A 164 -4.35 0.23 -22.71
C LYS A 164 -5.37 1.34 -22.51
N PRO A 165 -5.03 2.63 -22.69
CA PRO A 165 -6.06 3.66 -22.75
C PRO A 165 -6.95 3.31 -23.95
N SER A 166 -8.24 3.06 -23.70
CA SER A 166 -9.23 3.05 -24.77
C SER A 166 -9.33 4.49 -25.25
N CYS A 167 -8.66 4.85 -26.34
CA CYS A 167 -8.87 6.12 -27.03
C CYS A 167 -10.28 6.10 -27.66
N VAL A 168 -11.31 6.28 -26.84
CA VAL A 168 -12.60 6.74 -27.32
C VAL A 168 -12.64 8.21 -26.95
N LEU A 169 -12.48 9.07 -27.96
CA LEU A 169 -12.70 10.50 -27.81
C LEU A 169 -14.06 10.69 -27.15
N PHE A 170 -14.09 11.23 -25.94
CA PHE A 170 -15.33 11.58 -25.27
C PHE A 170 -15.93 12.77 -26.02
N ARG A 171 -16.70 12.48 -27.07
CA ARG A 171 -17.45 13.49 -27.81
C ARG A 171 -18.57 13.92 -26.86
N LYS A 172 -18.39 15.03 -26.14
CA LYS A 172 -19.48 15.71 -25.44
C LYS A 172 -20.62 15.88 -26.46
N ARG A 173 -21.75 15.20 -26.27
CA ARG A 173 -22.97 15.52 -27.02
C ARG A 173 -23.24 17.00 -26.76
N ARG A 174 -23.15 17.84 -27.79
CA ARG A 174 -23.72 19.20 -27.75
C ARG A 174 -25.21 19.00 -27.44
N LYS A 175 -25.70 19.62 -26.36
CA LYS A 175 -27.15 19.84 -26.22
C LYS A 175 -27.54 20.75 -27.38
N VAL A 176 -28.38 20.27 -28.26
CA VAL A 176 -29.10 21.11 -29.22
C VAL A 176 -30.22 21.76 -28.40
N ASN A 177 -30.17 23.08 -28.26
CA ASN A 177 -31.31 23.86 -27.80
C ASN A 177 -32.33 23.89 -28.94
N MET A 178 -33.55 23.43 -28.67
CA MET A 178 -34.73 23.82 -29.43
C MET A 178 -35.78 24.26 -28.40
N GLU A 179 -36.09 25.55 -28.45
CA GLU A 179 -37.18 26.20 -27.75
C GLU A 179 -38.53 25.77 -28.34
N GLY A 180 -39.56 25.78 -27.48
CA GLY A 180 -40.94 26.05 -27.87
C GLY A 180 -41.80 24.87 -28.34
N HIS A 181 -42.60 24.30 -27.43
CA HIS A 181 -44.05 24.46 -27.51
C HIS A 181 -44.74 23.92 -26.24
N GLU A 182 -45.51 24.83 -25.64
CA GLU A 182 -46.41 24.72 -24.50
C GLU A 182 -47.71 24.01 -24.93
N TYR A 183 -48.24 23.06 -24.14
CA TYR A 183 -49.68 22.73 -24.09
C TYR A 183 -50.07 21.96 -22.81
N GLU A 184 -50.89 22.64 -22.00
CA GLU A 184 -51.95 22.23 -21.07
C GLU A 184 -51.80 21.06 -20.08
N ILE A 185 -51.83 21.43 -18.79
CA ILE A 185 -52.12 20.54 -17.65
C ILE A 185 -53.63 20.61 -17.36
N LYS A 186 -54.35 19.49 -17.54
CA LYS A 186 -55.70 19.33 -16.98
C LYS A 186 -55.63 18.77 -15.57
N ASN A 187 -56.09 19.57 -14.61
CA ASN A 187 -56.37 19.15 -13.24
C ASN A 187 -57.64 18.29 -13.19
N THR A 188 -57.56 17.12 -12.57
CA THR A 188 -58.71 16.48 -11.90
C THR A 188 -58.21 15.82 -10.60
N THR A 189 -58.58 16.47 -9.49
CA THR A 189 -58.73 15.93 -8.13
C THR A 189 -59.63 14.68 -8.14
N SER A 190 -59.60 13.71 -7.23
CA SER A 190 -58.90 13.42 -5.99
C SER A 190 -59.40 12.04 -5.56
N GLU A 191 -58.56 11.15 -5.03
CA GLU A 191 -58.99 10.22 -3.98
C GLU A 191 -57.78 9.82 -3.12
N ALA A 192 -58.04 9.76 -1.83
CA ALA A 192 -57.10 9.98 -0.74
C ALA A 192 -56.20 8.78 -0.42
N PHE A 193 -54.94 9.04 -0.02
CA PHE A 193 -54.14 8.09 0.75
C PHE A 193 -53.51 8.79 1.95
N THR A 194 -53.89 8.33 3.15
CA THR A 194 -53.44 8.82 4.46
C THR A 194 -52.03 8.30 4.82
N PRO A 195 -51.34 8.94 5.79
CA PRO A 195 -49.89 8.84 5.93
C PRO A 195 -49.46 7.86 7.03
N ALA A 196 -48.44 7.04 6.77
CA ALA A 196 -47.74 6.36 7.86
C ALA A 196 -46.28 5.98 7.53
N ARG A 197 -45.39 6.52 8.39
CA ARG A 197 -44.13 5.96 8.91
C ARG A 197 -42.96 5.72 7.95
N THR A 198 -42.00 6.62 8.10
CA THR A 198 -40.55 6.38 8.14
C THR A 198 -40.19 4.99 8.68
N GLU A 199 -39.55 4.16 7.85
CA GLU A 199 -38.76 3.01 8.32
C GLU A 199 -37.32 3.09 7.80
N ASN A 200 -36.41 2.86 8.74
CA ASN A 200 -34.96 2.96 8.60
C ASN A 200 -34.37 1.92 7.64
N ILE A 201 -33.34 2.33 6.90
CA ILE A 201 -32.54 1.56 5.92
C ILE A 201 -31.77 0.35 6.53
N LEU A 202 -31.97 0.02 7.80
CA LEU A 202 -31.22 -1.01 8.55
C LEU A 202 -31.87 -2.40 8.59
N ARG A 203 -32.64 -2.81 7.58
CA ARG A 203 -33.19 -4.19 7.50
C ARG A 203 -32.92 -4.90 6.17
N ARG A 204 -31.67 -4.89 5.72
CA ARG A 204 -31.24 -5.73 4.58
C ARG A 204 -30.05 -6.65 4.84
N THR A 205 -29.86 -7.06 6.09
CA THR A 205 -28.97 -8.19 6.44
C THR A 205 -29.75 -9.21 7.28
N ARG A 206 -30.37 -10.18 6.61
CA ARG A 206 -30.74 -11.44 7.28
C ARG A 206 -29.49 -12.30 7.37
N TYR A 207 -28.75 -12.16 8.46
CA TYR A 207 -28.02 -13.26 9.08
C TYR A 207 -28.09 -13.03 10.59
N MET A 208 -29.16 -13.56 11.19
CA MET A 208 -29.26 -13.71 12.64
C MET A 208 -28.48 -14.95 13.06
N THR A 209 -27.71 -14.74 14.12
CA THR A 209 -27.25 -15.71 15.12
C THR A 209 -28.16 -16.94 15.27
N THR A 210 -27.61 -18.11 15.02
CA THR A 210 -28.02 -19.36 15.67
C THR A 210 -26.77 -20.11 16.11
N ALA A 211 -26.79 -20.56 17.36
CA ALA A 211 -25.68 -21.22 18.02
C ALA A 211 -25.57 -22.68 17.56
N SER A 212 -24.54 -22.95 16.77
CA SER A 212 -23.88 -24.25 16.66
C SER A 212 -22.52 -23.97 16.03
N ILE A 213 -21.44 -24.18 16.78
CA ILE A 213 -20.07 -23.98 16.30
C ILE A 213 -19.79 -25.06 15.25
N PRO A 214 -19.59 -24.74 13.96
CA PRO A 214 -18.83 -25.63 13.11
C PRO A 214 -17.36 -25.38 13.45
N HIS A 215 -16.66 -26.45 13.82
CA HIS A 215 -15.21 -26.50 13.86
C HIS A 215 -14.66 -25.72 12.68
N PHE A 216 -13.85 -24.68 12.96
CA PHE A 216 -13.06 -24.03 11.93
C PHE A 216 -12.06 -25.10 11.48
N GLU A 217 -12.41 -25.85 10.44
CA GLU A 217 -11.44 -26.67 9.75
C GLU A 217 -10.49 -25.68 9.10
N ASP A 218 -9.29 -25.62 9.66
CA ASP A 218 -8.15 -24.99 9.05
C ASP A 218 -8.16 -25.34 7.56
N PHE A 219 -7.92 -24.35 6.70
CA PHE A 219 -7.37 -24.64 5.38
C PHE A 219 -5.99 -25.25 5.62
N ALA A 220 -5.99 -26.51 6.02
CA ALA A 220 -4.83 -27.36 6.06
C ALA A 220 -4.25 -27.28 4.65
N SER A 221 -3.12 -26.62 4.58
CA SER A 221 -2.23 -26.60 3.43
C SER A 221 -1.85 -28.05 3.11
N THR A 222 -2.70 -28.75 2.37
CA THR A 222 -2.38 -30.07 1.78
C THR A 222 -1.48 -29.94 0.55
N GLU A 223 -1.00 -28.75 0.23
CA GLU A 223 0.16 -28.62 -0.64
C GLU A 223 1.41 -28.53 0.23
N LYS A 224 2.24 -29.59 0.19
CA LYS A 224 3.64 -29.52 0.57
C LYS A 224 4.20 -28.19 0.08
N ALA A 225 4.91 -27.47 0.94
CA ALA A 225 5.60 -26.23 0.62
C ALA A 225 6.62 -26.48 -0.52
N ASN A 226 6.13 -26.51 -1.76
CA ASN A 226 6.95 -26.27 -2.92
C ASN A 226 7.37 -24.81 -2.77
N LEU A 227 8.67 -24.60 -2.55
CA LEU A 227 9.33 -23.32 -2.73
C LEU A 227 8.91 -22.75 -4.09
N LYS A 228 7.81 -21.98 -4.11
CA LYS A 228 7.37 -21.26 -5.28
C LYS A 228 8.38 -20.11 -5.43
N GLU A 229 9.43 -20.40 -6.20
CA GLU A 229 10.34 -19.39 -6.73
C GLU A 229 9.53 -18.26 -7.37
N SER A 230 10.09 -17.06 -7.26
CA SER A 230 9.39 -15.85 -7.66
C SER A 230 9.07 -15.82 -9.16
N ALA A 231 7.99 -15.15 -9.51
CA ALA A 231 7.46 -15.13 -10.87
C ALA A 231 8.39 -14.47 -11.90
N LEU A 232 9.40 -13.67 -11.51
CA LEU A 232 10.42 -13.19 -12.45
C LEU A 232 11.60 -14.17 -12.63
N HIS A 233 11.76 -15.17 -11.76
CA HIS A 233 12.81 -16.21 -11.92
C HIS A 233 12.44 -17.24 -13.01
N ARG A 234 11.14 -17.42 -13.28
CA ARG A 234 10.71 -18.03 -14.55
C ARG A 234 11.03 -17.03 -15.66
N GLY A 235 12.15 -17.22 -16.35
CA GLY A 235 12.61 -16.37 -17.44
C GLY A 235 11.49 -15.98 -18.41
N ILE A 236 10.87 -14.82 -18.19
CA ILE A 236 10.01 -14.17 -19.16
C ILE A 236 10.97 -13.47 -20.12
N LEU A 237 11.52 -14.26 -21.05
CA LEU A 237 12.10 -13.88 -22.35
C LEU A 237 12.73 -15.15 -22.95
N GLY A 238 11.90 -16.13 -23.32
CA GLY A 238 12.36 -17.35 -23.97
C GLY A 238 11.22 -18.13 -24.62
N GLN A 239 11.16 -18.04 -25.96
CA GLN A 239 10.44 -18.92 -26.89
C GLN A 239 8.91 -18.77 -26.99
N ASP A 240 8.47 -17.68 -27.63
CA ASP A 240 7.37 -17.75 -28.59
C ASP A 240 7.98 -17.58 -30.00
N ILE A 241 8.50 -18.68 -30.55
CA ILE A 241 8.82 -18.80 -31.98
C ILE A 241 7.50 -19.14 -32.67
N HIS A 242 6.76 -18.12 -33.12
CA HIS A 242 6.13 -18.05 -34.44
C HIS A 242 5.23 -16.81 -34.56
N GLU A 243 5.62 -15.92 -35.47
CA GLU A 243 4.80 -15.02 -36.28
C GLU A 243 3.50 -14.45 -35.69
N LYS A 244 3.66 -13.33 -34.98
CA LYS A 244 3.00 -12.04 -35.26
C LYS A 244 3.68 -11.00 -34.38
N LYS A 245 3.95 -9.79 -34.90
CA LYS A 245 4.40 -8.62 -34.10
C LYS A 245 3.35 -8.28 -33.02
N ARG A 246 3.27 -9.09 -31.97
CA ARG A 246 2.43 -8.87 -30.81
C ARG A 246 3.20 -7.85 -29.99
N LYS A 247 2.82 -6.57 -30.14
CA LYS A 247 3.26 -5.44 -29.29
C LYS A 247 3.51 -5.98 -27.88
N GLU A 248 4.76 -5.95 -27.42
CA GLU A 248 5.16 -6.45 -26.10
C GLU A 248 4.17 -5.96 -25.06
N THR A 249 3.56 -6.89 -24.33
CA THR A 249 2.62 -6.56 -23.26
C THR A 249 3.40 -5.95 -22.12
N LYS A 250 3.24 -4.63 -21.92
CA LYS A 250 3.86 -3.91 -20.80
C LYS A 250 3.30 -4.45 -19.49
N ILE A 251 4.17 -4.98 -18.63
CA ILE A 251 3.83 -5.43 -17.29
C ILE A 251 4.18 -4.31 -16.30
N LEU A 252 3.28 -4.06 -15.35
CA LEU A 252 3.49 -3.16 -14.24
C LEU A 252 3.61 -3.97 -12.95
N ALA A 253 4.61 -3.67 -12.15
CA ALA A 253 4.73 -4.13 -10.78
C ALA A 253 4.05 -3.12 -9.85
N TYR A 254 3.12 -3.61 -9.04
CA TYR A 254 2.44 -2.89 -7.98
C TYR A 254 3.00 -3.37 -6.66
N THR A 255 3.76 -2.52 -5.96
CA THR A 255 4.32 -2.82 -4.64
C THR A 255 3.59 -1.99 -3.60
N PHE A 256 3.01 -2.65 -2.61
CA PHE A 256 2.34 -2.04 -1.48
C PHE A 256 3.05 -2.44 -0.19
N CYS A 257 3.30 -1.48 0.69
CA CYS A 257 3.78 -1.73 2.04
C CYS A 257 2.84 -1.07 3.04
N ASN A 258 2.41 -1.85 4.03
CA ASN A 258 1.64 -1.41 5.16
C ASN A 258 2.55 -1.29 6.39
N TYR A 259 2.35 -0.25 7.18
CA TYR A 259 3.21 0.16 8.28
C TYR A 259 2.40 0.34 9.56
N GLY A 260 2.90 -0.24 10.65
CA GLY A 260 2.22 -0.28 11.94
C GLY A 260 3.15 -0.02 13.14
N PRO A 261 2.67 0.66 14.19
CA PRO A 261 1.52 1.55 14.21
C PRO A 261 1.66 2.69 13.19
N ALA A 262 0.55 3.28 12.76
CA ALA A 262 0.53 4.35 11.78
C ALA A 262 1.29 5.59 12.28
N GLY A 263 2.15 6.10 11.41
CA GLY A 263 2.78 7.41 11.55
C GLY A 263 2.01 8.51 10.82
N ASN A 264 2.74 9.54 10.38
CA ASN A 264 2.21 10.71 9.67
C ASN A 264 1.10 11.41 10.45
N ILE A 265 1.29 11.56 11.77
CA ILE A 265 0.35 12.23 12.66
C ILE A 265 0.66 13.73 12.64
N ASP A 266 -0.30 14.55 12.25
CA ASP A 266 -0.12 16.00 12.18
C ASP A 266 0.28 16.59 13.53
N GLY A 267 1.29 17.45 13.51
CA GLY A 267 1.87 18.10 14.69
C GLY A 267 2.90 17.27 15.45
N PHE A 268 3.01 15.97 15.18
CA PHE A 268 4.00 15.09 15.82
C PHE A 268 5.30 15.05 15.00
N PRO A 269 6.45 14.78 15.64
CA PRO A 269 7.69 14.59 14.90
C PRO A 269 7.70 13.26 14.14
N ILE A 270 8.37 13.21 12.98
CA ILE A 270 8.62 11.94 12.27
C ILE A 270 9.50 11.05 13.15
N TYR A 271 10.52 11.64 13.75
CA TYR A 271 11.37 11.06 14.78
C TYR A 271 11.95 12.19 15.62
N GLU A 272 12.44 11.86 16.82
CA GLU A 272 13.06 12.85 17.68
C GLU A 272 14.51 13.09 17.24
N ALA A 273 14.83 14.33 16.87
CA ALA A 273 16.17 14.68 16.45
C ALA A 273 17.14 14.77 17.64
N GLY A 274 18.34 14.22 17.49
CA GLY A 274 19.38 14.29 18.51
C GLY A 274 20.38 13.13 18.42
N ALA A 275 21.18 12.95 19.46
CA ALA A 275 22.20 11.90 19.51
C ALA A 275 21.56 10.50 19.34
N THR A 276 22.16 9.69 18.49
CA THR A 276 21.72 8.32 18.21
C THR A 276 21.46 7.54 19.49
N CYS A 277 20.30 6.87 19.57
CA CYS A 277 19.88 6.06 20.72
C CYS A 277 19.75 6.79 22.07
N SER A 278 19.83 8.13 22.14
CA SER A 278 19.75 8.83 23.42
C SER A 278 18.36 8.79 24.06
N ASN A 279 17.32 8.44 23.30
CA ASN A 279 15.94 8.32 23.79
C ASN A 279 15.24 7.06 23.24
N CYS A 280 15.91 5.91 23.28
CA CYS A 280 15.26 4.67 22.86
C CYS A 280 14.00 4.38 23.71
N PRO A 281 12.88 4.02 23.07
CA PRO A 281 11.63 3.76 23.79
C PRO A 281 11.74 2.65 24.84
N GLN A 282 10.89 2.68 25.86
CA GLN A 282 10.86 1.65 26.90
C GLN A 282 10.70 0.23 26.32
N GLY A 283 11.42 -0.73 26.91
CA GLY A 283 11.45 -2.11 26.45
C GLY A 283 12.32 -2.35 25.21
N THR A 284 13.09 -1.34 24.77
CA THR A 284 14.05 -1.47 23.67
C THR A 284 15.47 -1.19 24.12
N GLN A 285 16.45 -1.71 23.39
CA GLN A 285 17.88 -1.48 23.59
C GLN A 285 18.50 -0.87 22.33
N CYS A 286 19.55 -0.07 22.50
CA CYS A 286 20.26 0.50 21.37
C CYS A 286 21.04 -0.59 20.63
N GLY A 287 20.69 -0.78 19.37
CA GLY A 287 21.38 -1.63 18.42
C GLY A 287 21.18 -3.13 18.62
N ASP A 288 21.54 -3.87 17.58
CA ASP A 288 21.78 -5.31 17.60
C ASP A 288 22.99 -5.66 16.71
N ARG A 289 23.18 -6.95 16.41
CA ARG A 289 24.30 -7.41 15.57
C ARG A 289 24.28 -6.85 14.14
N THR A 290 23.12 -6.42 13.65
CA THR A 290 22.88 -6.03 12.26
C THR A 290 22.76 -4.51 12.07
N HIS A 291 22.18 -3.81 13.04
CA HIS A 291 21.92 -2.37 12.98
C HIS A 291 22.25 -1.77 14.33
N ARG A 292 23.22 -0.86 14.40
CA ARG A 292 23.77 -0.38 15.68
C ARG A 292 23.07 0.88 16.20
N ALA A 293 22.36 1.60 15.33
CA ALA A 293 21.75 2.89 15.64
C ALA A 293 20.24 2.81 15.87
N LEU A 294 19.65 1.62 15.74
CA LEU A 294 18.20 1.40 15.90
C LEU A 294 17.87 0.86 17.28
N CYS A 295 16.74 1.31 17.82
CA CYS A 295 16.17 0.76 19.06
C CYS A 295 15.50 -0.60 18.75
N THR A 296 16.03 -1.68 19.33
CA THR A 296 15.63 -3.07 19.07
C THR A 296 14.93 -3.69 20.27
N VAL A 297 14.04 -4.66 20.03
CA VAL A 297 13.42 -5.47 21.09
C VAL A 297 14.18 -6.79 21.23
N ILE A 298 14.22 -7.35 22.44
CA ILE A 298 14.87 -8.63 22.70
C ILE A 298 13.97 -9.76 22.18
N GLY A 299 14.31 -10.30 21.01
CA GLY A 299 13.49 -11.27 20.30
C GLY A 299 12.28 -10.60 19.63
N ASP A 300 11.95 -11.02 18.41
CA ASP A 300 10.74 -10.56 17.74
C ASP A 300 9.53 -11.36 18.27
N PRO A 301 8.58 -10.72 18.96
CA PRO A 301 7.46 -11.42 19.58
C PRO A 301 6.52 -12.09 18.58
N ASP A 302 6.54 -11.68 17.30
CA ASP A 302 5.69 -12.27 16.24
C ASP A 302 6.48 -13.18 15.29
N ASN A 303 7.75 -13.48 15.59
CA ASN A 303 8.55 -14.39 14.78
C ASN A 303 8.05 -15.83 14.96
N ARG A 304 7.18 -16.27 14.05
CA ARG A 304 6.69 -17.66 13.92
C ARG A 304 7.79 -18.60 13.39
N SER A 305 8.95 -18.61 14.04
CA SER A 305 9.93 -19.69 13.90
C SER A 305 9.80 -20.62 15.10
N ASN A 306 8.72 -21.41 15.08
CA ASN A 306 8.58 -22.72 15.71
C ASN A 306 7.49 -23.48 14.97
#